data_AF-A0A256YUM9-F1
#
_entry.id   AF-A0A256YUM9-F1
#
_cell.length_a   1.000
_cell.length_b   1.000
_cell.length_c   1.000
_cell.angle_alpha   90.00
_cell.angle_beta   90.00
_cell.angle_gamma   90.00
#
_symmetry.space_group_name_H-M   'P 1'
#
loop_
_entity.id
_entity.type
_entity.pdbx_description
1 polymer ?
#
loop_
_entity_poly.entity_id
_entity_poly.type
_entity_poly.pdbx_seq_one_letter_code
_entity_poly.pdbx_strand_id
1 'polypeptide(L)'
;MFRKRVVRFLEKNGVNLGERGIFEELLRGSNLTEAQAETLLVELASAMSGLKLSVEEKAGIRGVSKGAYSRTKRQALENVKRSIYTLLLLRFLGVLGDEALSLLMEAAGKLVNGDSEEALEALRQMTLHDVTE
;
A
#
# COMPACT_ATOMS: atom_id res chain seq x y z
N MET A 1 0.51 14.73 2.00
CA MET A 1 0.70 14.57 3.46
C MET A 1 -0.62 14.19 4.10
N PHE A 2 -0.63 13.16 4.96
CA PHE A 2 -1.85 12.67 5.58
C PHE A 2 -2.50 13.68 6.53
N ARG A 3 -3.83 13.63 6.60
CA ARG A 3 -4.62 14.49 7.48
C ARG A 3 -4.27 14.18 8.92
N LYS A 4 -3.99 15.21 9.73
CA LYS A 4 -3.64 15.09 11.17
C LYS A 4 -4.61 14.20 11.97
N ARG A 5 -5.91 14.25 11.66
CA ARG A 5 -6.93 13.40 12.31
C ARG A 5 -6.79 11.91 11.97
N VAL A 6 -6.35 11.59 10.74
CA VAL A 6 -6.08 10.22 10.32
C VAL A 6 -4.85 9.73 11.05
N VAL A 7 -3.74 10.49 11.02
CA VAL A 7 -2.50 10.12 11.71
C VAL A 7 -2.75 9.82 13.19
N ARG A 8 -3.43 10.72 13.92
CA ARG A 8 -3.80 10.48 15.32
C ARG A 8 -4.64 9.22 15.54
N PHE A 9 -5.54 8.92 14.61
CA PHE A 9 -6.35 7.70 14.69
C PHE A 9 -5.50 6.45 14.46
N LEU A 10 -4.56 6.48 13.52
CA LEU A 10 -3.65 5.37 13.26
C LEU A 10 -2.77 5.09 14.48
N GLU A 11 -2.13 6.12 15.03
CA GLU A 11 -1.27 6.03 16.22
C GLU A 11 -2.03 5.46 17.42
N LYS A 12 -3.26 5.95 17.68
CA LYS A 12 -4.11 5.47 18.77
C LYS A 12 -4.43 3.98 18.67
N ASN A 13 -4.49 3.43 17.45
CA ASN A 13 -4.84 2.03 17.21
C ASN A 13 -3.61 1.17 16.87
N GLY A 14 -2.40 1.65 17.19
CA GLY A 14 -1.16 0.87 17.07
C GLY A 14 -0.70 0.64 15.63
N VAL A 15 -1.20 1.42 14.66
CA VAL A 15 -0.71 1.35 13.28
C VAL A 15 0.59 2.15 13.18
N ASN A 16 1.71 1.44 13.03
CA ASN A 16 3.01 2.02 12.73
C ASN A 16 3.17 2.15 11.21
N LEU A 17 3.46 3.36 10.72
CA LEU A 17 3.71 3.61 9.29
C LEU A 17 5.16 3.29 8.88
N GLY A 18 5.98 2.81 9.81
CA GLY A 18 7.40 2.57 9.60
C GLY A 18 8.18 3.88 9.44
N GLU A 19 9.33 3.80 8.80
CA GLU A 19 10.10 4.98 8.46
C GLU A 19 9.39 5.84 7.42
N ARG A 20 9.26 7.14 7.69
CA ARG A 20 8.48 8.06 6.86
C ARG A 20 8.99 8.15 5.42
N GLY A 21 10.31 8.18 5.21
CA GLY A 21 10.88 8.28 3.86
C GLY A 21 10.50 7.10 2.98
N ILE A 22 10.55 5.90 3.56
CA ILE A 22 10.22 4.62 2.91
C ILE A 22 8.74 4.54 2.59
N PHE A 23 7.89 4.90 3.56
CA PHE A 23 6.44 4.96 3.35
C PHE A 23 6.08 5.88 2.19
N GLU A 24 6.69 7.07 2.14
CA GLU A 24 6.44 8.04 1.07
C GLU A 24 6.97 7.54 -0.30
N GLU A 25 8.10 6.86 -0.34
CA GLU A 25 8.64 6.24 -1.57
C GLU A 25 7.73 5.14 -2.10
N LEU A 26 7.34 4.18 -1.24
CA LEU A 26 6.43 3.09 -1.62
C LEU A 26 5.07 3.62 -2.08
N LEU A 27 4.55 4.66 -1.41
CA LEU A 27 3.30 5.29 -1.81
C LEU A 27 3.43 5.94 -3.19
N ARG A 28 4.52 6.68 -3.45
CA ARG A 28 4.79 7.32 -4.76
C ARG A 28 4.93 6.31 -5.89
N GLY A 29 5.58 5.17 -5.65
CA GLY A 29 5.76 4.11 -6.65
C GLY A 29 4.52 3.24 -6.88
N SER A 30 3.48 3.37 -6.07
CA SER A 30 2.29 2.53 -6.14
C SER A 30 1.18 3.10 -7.05
N ASN A 31 0.19 2.28 -7.37
CA ASN A 31 -1.06 2.72 -8.02
C ASN A 31 -2.09 3.33 -7.04
N LEU A 32 -1.67 3.72 -5.83
CA LEU A 32 -2.53 4.29 -4.81
C LEU A 32 -2.28 5.80 -4.68
N THR A 33 -3.37 6.59 -4.72
CA THR A 33 -3.34 7.98 -4.29
C THR A 33 -3.22 8.08 -2.76
N GLU A 34 -2.75 9.22 -2.25
CA GLU A 34 -2.75 9.47 -0.80
C GLU A 34 -4.14 9.24 -0.17
N ALA A 35 -5.20 9.66 -0.86
CA ALA A 35 -6.56 9.53 -0.34
C ALA A 35 -7.02 8.07 -0.23
N GLN A 36 -6.57 7.21 -1.16
CA GLN A 36 -6.81 5.77 -1.14
C GLN A 36 -5.99 5.09 -0.04
N ALA A 37 -4.70 5.42 0.09
CA ALA A 37 -3.84 4.89 1.15
C ALA A 37 -4.37 5.25 2.55
N GLU A 38 -4.75 6.51 2.78
CA GLU A 38 -5.38 6.91 4.05
C GLU A 38 -6.67 6.13 4.32
N THR A 39 -7.46 5.83 3.29
CA THR A 39 -8.70 5.05 3.44
C THR A 39 -8.42 3.59 3.81
N LEU A 40 -7.43 2.96 3.18
CA LEU A 40 -7.02 1.59 3.53
C LEU A 40 -6.45 1.52 4.94
N LEU A 41 -5.67 2.51 5.36
CA LEU A 41 -5.10 2.56 6.72
C LEU A 41 -6.18 2.78 7.79
N VAL A 42 -7.23 3.57 7.49
CA VAL A 42 -8.39 3.68 8.39
C VAL A 42 -9.14 2.35 8.50
N GLU A 43 -9.30 1.60 7.40
CA GLU A 43 -9.88 0.25 7.47
C GLU A 43 -9.01 -0.70 8.30
N LEU A 44 -7.68 -0.66 8.14
CA LEU A 44 -6.73 -1.46 8.92
C LEU A 44 -6.82 -1.13 10.42
N ALA A 45 -6.67 0.15 10.78
CA ALA A 45 -6.77 0.60 12.18
C ALA A 45 -8.13 0.26 12.79
N SER A 46 -9.22 0.37 12.03
CA SER A 46 -10.56 -0.03 12.49
C SER A 46 -10.68 -1.54 12.70
N ALA A 47 -9.99 -2.37 11.92
CA ALA A 47 -9.98 -3.82 12.12
C ALA A 47 -9.13 -4.20 13.36
N MET A 48 -8.02 -3.52 13.57
CA MET A 48 -7.13 -3.71 14.72
C MET A 48 -7.73 -3.23 16.04
N SER A 49 -8.57 -2.19 16.00
CA SER A 49 -9.13 -1.59 17.22
C SER A 49 -10.15 -2.46 17.94
N GLY A 50 -10.61 -3.56 17.32
CA GLY A 50 -11.71 -4.39 17.84
C GLY A 50 -13.07 -3.68 17.90
N LEU A 51 -13.14 -2.42 17.44
CA LEU A 51 -14.36 -1.62 17.41
C LEU A 51 -15.07 -1.83 16.07
N LYS A 52 -16.37 -2.11 16.11
CA LYS A 52 -17.20 -2.17 14.90
C LYS A 52 -17.58 -0.77 14.43
N LEU A 53 -16.60 -0.01 13.92
CA LEU A 53 -16.87 1.31 13.34
C LEU A 53 -17.71 1.18 12.07
N SER A 54 -18.80 1.92 12.03
CA SER A 54 -19.63 2.10 10.85
C SER A 54 -18.86 2.83 9.74
N VAL A 55 -19.40 2.76 8.52
CA VAL A 55 -18.84 3.50 7.38
C VAL A 55 -18.89 5.01 7.60
N GLU A 56 -19.91 5.51 8.32
CA GLU A 56 -20.05 6.93 8.64
C GLU A 56 -18.94 7.39 9.59
N GLU A 57 -18.64 6.63 10.63
CA GLU A 57 -17.56 6.96 11.59
C GLU A 57 -16.20 6.97 10.91
N LYS A 58 -15.94 5.98 10.05
CA LYS A 58 -14.70 5.92 9.25
C LYS A 58 -14.60 7.07 8.25
N ALA A 59 -15.72 7.43 7.61
CA ALA A 59 -15.82 8.62 6.76
C ALA A 59 -15.54 9.90 7.57
N GLY A 60 -16.03 10.00 8.80
CA GLY A 60 -15.76 11.09 9.74
C GLY A 60 -14.28 11.20 10.15
N ILE A 61 -13.60 10.07 10.38
CA ILE A 61 -12.14 10.03 10.62
C ILE A 61 -11.36 10.55 9.41
N ARG A 62 -11.75 10.15 8.19
CA ARG A 62 -11.23 10.74 6.95
C ARG A 62 -11.74 12.16 6.72
N GLY A 63 -12.80 12.55 7.43
CA GLY A 63 -13.73 13.67 7.26
C GLY A 63 -13.99 14.04 5.81
N VAL A 64 -14.59 13.06 5.15
CA VAL A 64 -15.27 13.15 3.88
C VAL A 64 -16.69 12.60 4.08
N SER A 65 -17.58 12.76 3.11
CA SER A 65 -18.90 12.14 3.20
C SER A 65 -18.81 10.60 3.13
N LYS A 66 -19.79 9.90 3.69
CA LYS A 66 -19.94 8.43 3.55
C LYS A 66 -19.83 7.95 2.11
N GLY A 67 -20.46 8.65 1.18
CA GLY A 67 -20.42 8.31 -0.24
C GLY A 67 -19.02 8.48 -0.85
N ALA A 68 -18.30 9.55 -0.49
CA ALA A 68 -16.93 9.75 -0.94
C ALA A 68 -16.00 8.66 -0.37
N TYR A 69 -16.12 8.36 0.93
CA TYR A 69 -15.35 7.31 1.58
C TYR A 69 -15.55 5.94 0.90
N SER A 70 -16.80 5.52 0.69
CA SER A 70 -17.10 4.23 0.06
C SER A 70 -16.56 4.14 -1.36
N ARG A 71 -16.65 5.23 -2.16
CA ARG A 71 -16.07 5.26 -3.51
C ARG A 71 -14.55 5.16 -3.48
N THR A 72 -13.88 5.93 -2.63
CA THR A 72 -12.42 5.88 -2.49
C THR A 72 -11.96 4.50 -2.01
N LYS A 73 -12.67 3.88 -1.06
CA LYS A 73 -12.38 2.49 -0.63
C LYS A 73 -12.49 1.51 -1.79
N ARG A 74 -13.58 1.55 -2.56
CA ARG A 74 -13.76 0.69 -3.73
C ARG A 74 -12.64 0.88 -4.75
N GLN A 75 -12.32 2.12 -5.10
CA GLN A 75 -11.24 2.43 -6.05
C GLN A 75 -9.87 1.95 -5.55
N ALA A 76 -9.58 2.09 -4.25
CA ALA A 76 -8.35 1.60 -3.66
C ALA A 76 -8.23 0.07 -3.82
N LEU A 77 -9.30 -0.67 -3.48
CA LEU A 77 -9.34 -2.13 -3.61
C LEU A 77 -9.26 -2.59 -5.07
N GLU A 78 -9.91 -1.89 -6.01
CA GLU A 78 -9.81 -2.16 -7.45
C GLU A 78 -8.38 -1.94 -7.96
N ASN A 79 -7.69 -0.88 -7.53
CA ASN A 79 -6.30 -0.62 -7.90
C ASN A 79 -5.37 -1.71 -7.35
N VAL A 80 -5.50 -2.09 -6.08
CA VAL A 80 -4.72 -3.21 -5.49
C VAL A 80 -4.95 -4.50 -6.28
N LYS A 81 -6.21 -4.85 -6.56
CA LYS A 81 -6.54 -6.05 -7.34
C LYS A 81 -5.88 -5.99 -8.72
N ARG A 82 -5.98 -4.88 -9.44
CA ARG A 82 -5.36 -4.73 -10.76
C ARG A 82 -3.85 -4.88 -10.70
N SER A 83 -3.17 -4.24 -9.74
CA SER A 83 -1.71 -4.38 -9.58
C SER A 83 -1.28 -5.82 -9.35
N ILE A 84 -2.01 -6.58 -8.51
CA ILE A 84 -1.75 -8.02 -8.31
C ILE A 84 -1.94 -8.80 -9.62
N TYR A 85 -3.05 -8.58 -10.32
CA TYR A 85 -3.31 -9.25 -11.60
C TYR A 85 -2.27 -8.89 -12.66
N THR A 86 -1.75 -7.66 -12.67
CA THR A 86 -0.66 -7.26 -13.57
C THR A 86 0.62 -8.04 -13.27
N LEU A 87 1.05 -8.15 -12.01
CA LEU A 87 2.23 -8.94 -11.64
C LEU A 87 2.06 -10.41 -12.05
N LEU A 88 0.89 -10.99 -11.79
CA LEU A 88 0.58 -12.37 -12.16
C LEU A 88 0.55 -12.56 -13.68
N LEU A 89 -0.01 -11.62 -14.43
CA LEU A 89 -0.03 -11.66 -15.89
C LEU A 89 1.38 -11.60 -16.47
N LEU A 90 2.23 -10.71 -15.98
CA LEU A 90 3.63 -10.60 -16.43
C LEU A 90 4.42 -11.87 -16.14
N ARG A 91 4.19 -12.50 -14.98
CA ARG A 91 4.78 -13.81 -14.65
C ARG A 91 4.27 -14.90 -15.57
N PHE A 92 2.96 -14.96 -15.81
CA PHE A 92 2.34 -15.95 -16.69
C PHE A 92 2.85 -15.86 -18.14
N LEU A 93 3.10 -14.64 -18.63
CA LEU A 93 3.64 -14.40 -19.98
C LEU A 93 5.16 -14.59 -20.08
N GLY A 94 5.86 -14.87 -18.97
CA GLY A 94 7.33 -15.00 -18.95
C GLY A 94 8.09 -13.67 -18.99
N VAL A 95 7.39 -12.52 -18.94
CA VAL A 95 8.02 -11.18 -18.88
C VAL A 95 8.66 -10.95 -17.51
N LEU A 96 8.02 -11.45 -16.44
CA LEU A 96 8.58 -11.44 -15.10
C LEU A 96 9.28 -12.78 -14.81
N GLY A 97 10.62 -12.76 -14.82
CA GLY A 97 11.50 -13.89 -14.52
C GLY A 97 11.51 -14.30 -13.05
N ASP A 98 12.15 -15.43 -12.74
CA ASP A 98 12.27 -15.94 -11.37
C ASP A 98 13.20 -15.05 -10.52
N GLU A 99 14.23 -14.47 -11.12
CA GLU A 99 15.14 -13.52 -10.49
C GLU A 99 14.38 -12.28 -9.99
N ALA A 100 13.54 -11.69 -10.85
CA ALA A 100 12.74 -10.51 -10.50
C ALA A 100 11.71 -10.82 -9.40
N LEU A 101 11.12 -12.03 -9.41
CA LEU A 101 10.23 -12.47 -8.33
C LEU A 101 10.98 -12.69 -7.02
N SER A 102 12.20 -13.22 -7.07
CA SER A 102 13.07 -13.40 -5.90
C SER A 102 13.44 -12.04 -5.27
N LEU A 103 13.83 -11.06 -6.09
CA LEU A 103 14.13 -9.69 -5.62
C LEU A 103 12.91 -9.02 -4.97
N LEU A 104 11.71 -9.22 -5.52
CA LEU A 104 10.47 -8.74 -4.89
C LEU A 104 10.26 -9.34 -3.50
N MET A 105 10.49 -10.65 -3.35
CA MET A 105 10.34 -11.34 -2.06
C MET A 105 11.42 -10.92 -1.06
N GLU A 106 12.65 -10.71 -1.51
CA GLU A 106 13.75 -10.20 -0.69
C GLU A 106 13.46 -8.79 -0.19
N ALA A 107 13.04 -7.89 -1.08
CA ALA A 107 12.65 -6.53 -0.72
C ALA A 107 11.51 -6.53 0.32
N ALA A 108 10.49 -7.37 0.12
CA ALA A 108 9.39 -7.52 1.07
C ALA A 108 9.87 -8.01 2.45
N GLY A 109 10.79 -8.97 2.50
CA GLY A 109 11.38 -9.46 3.74
C GLY A 109 12.17 -8.37 4.49
N LYS A 110 12.99 -7.61 3.76
CA LYS A 110 13.77 -6.49 4.29
C LYS A 110 12.89 -5.38 4.88
N LEU A 111 11.78 -5.03 4.21
CA LEU A 111 10.80 -4.07 4.76
C LEU A 111 10.21 -4.52 6.10
N VAL A 112 9.97 -5.82 6.28
CA VAL A 112 9.43 -6.37 7.53
C VAL A 112 10.47 -6.38 8.64
N ASN A 113 11.74 -6.62 8.31
CA ASN A 113 12.83 -6.68 9.29
C ASN A 113 13.35 -5.30 9.71
N GLY A 114 12.98 -4.24 8.99
CA GLY A 114 13.39 -2.86 9.26
C GLY A 114 14.55 -2.36 8.36
N ASP A 115 15.07 -3.22 7.48
CA ASP A 115 16.18 -2.94 6.56
C ASP A 115 15.69 -2.19 5.32
N SER A 116 15.07 -1.04 5.54
CA SER A 116 14.23 -0.41 4.54
C SER A 116 15.01 0.21 3.36
N GLU A 117 16.24 0.66 3.60
CA GLU A 117 17.13 1.19 2.56
C GLU A 117 17.53 0.10 1.57
N GLU A 118 17.87 -1.09 2.09
CA GLU A 118 18.22 -2.27 1.30
C GLU A 118 17.02 -2.84 0.55
N ALA A 119 15.82 -2.72 1.11
CA ALA A 119 14.59 -3.09 0.42
C ALA A 119 14.33 -2.19 -0.80
N LEU A 120 14.52 -0.88 -0.66
CA LEU A 120 14.36 0.05 -1.77
C LEU A 120 15.44 -0.16 -2.85
N GLU A 121 16.66 -0.51 -2.44
CA GLU A 121 17.72 -0.83 -3.40
C GLU A 121 17.40 -2.08 -4.21
N ALA A 122 16.90 -3.15 -3.57
CA ALA A 122 16.43 -4.34 -4.27
C ALA A 122 15.28 -4.01 -5.27
N LEU A 123 14.37 -3.10 -4.91
CA LEU A 123 13.31 -2.64 -5.82
C LEU A 123 13.86 -1.82 -6.99
N ARG A 124 14.89 -0.98 -6.79
CA ARG A 124 15.52 -0.20 -7.87
C ARG A 124 16.28 -1.08 -8.85
N GLN A 125 16.86 -2.17 -8.37
CA GLN A 125 17.58 -3.14 -9.18
C GLN A 125 16.65 -4.07 -9.96
N MET A 126 15.35 -4.08 -9.64
CA MET A 126 14.35 -4.85 -10.36
C MET A 126 14.17 -4.27 -11.78
N THR A 127 14.94 -4.78 -12.73
CA THR A 127 14.74 -4.55 -14.16
C THR A 127 13.73 -5.56 -14.68
N LEU A 128 12.68 -5.11 -15.37
CA LEU A 128 11.92 -6.00 -16.26
C LEU A 128 12.89 -6.49 -17.34
N HIS A 129 12.86 -7.78 -17.71
CA HIS A 129 13.62 -8.22 -18.87
C HIS A 129 13.20 -7.35 -20.07
N ASP A 130 14.17 -6.77 -20.77
CA ASP A 130 13.92 -6.10 -22.05
C ASP A 130 13.32 -7.17 -22.98
N VAL A 131 12.01 -7.06 -23.26
CA VAL A 131 11.31 -7.93 -24.22
C VAL A 131 11.61 -7.49 -25.66
N THR A 132 12.69 -6.74 -25.87
CA THR A 132 13.22 -6.36 -27.18
C THR A 132 14.46 -7.20 -27.49
N GLU A 133 14.23 -8.47 -27.81
CA GLU A 133 15.05 -9.20 -28.79
C GLU A 133 14.18 -9.58 -29.99
#